data_AF-A0A392QBG9-F1
#
_entry.id   AF-A0A392QBG9-F1
#
_cell.length_a   1.000
_cell.length_b   1.000
_cell.length_c   1.000
_cell.angle_alpha   90.00
_cell.angle_beta   90.00
_cell.angle_gamma   90.00
#
_symmetry.space_group_name_H-M   'P 1'
#
loop_
_entity.id
_entity.type
_entity.pdbx_description
1 polymer ?
#
loop_
_entity_poly.entity_id
_entity_poly.type
_entity_poly.pdbx_seq_one_letter_code
_entity_poly.pdbx_strand_id
1 'polypeptide(L)'
;MYFLSNLDQNIAVIVRTVYCFKNQEKGNENANEVIKNALKDVLVHYYPLAGRLSISSEGKLIVDCTGEGALFVEAEANCLMEEIGDITKPDPRTLGMLVYDIPDAKHILQMPPLVAQPLLQ
;
A
#
# COMPACT_ATOMS: atom_id res chain seq x y z
N MET A 1 17.81 -9.34 2.05
CA MET A 1 18.26 -8.07 1.46
C MET A 1 18.00 -8.09 -0.04
N TYR A 2 17.50 -6.99 -0.59
CA TYR A 2 17.24 -6.77 -2.02
C TYR A 2 17.89 -5.45 -2.44
N PHE A 3 18.68 -5.49 -3.52
CA PHE A 3 19.42 -4.32 -4.00
C PHE A 3 18.59 -3.51 -5.00
N LEU A 4 18.53 -2.21 -4.76
CA LEU A 4 17.85 -1.28 -5.66
C LEU A 4 18.84 -0.74 -6.69
N SER A 5 18.37 -0.58 -7.92
CA SER A 5 19.17 -0.07 -9.03
C SER A 5 19.48 1.42 -8.85
N ASN A 6 20.41 1.95 -9.66
CA ASN A 6 20.69 3.39 -9.66
C ASN A 6 19.46 4.24 -10.02
N LEU A 7 18.51 3.71 -10.79
CA LEU A 7 17.28 4.43 -11.11
C LEU A 7 16.43 4.64 -9.85
N ASP A 8 16.30 3.58 -9.05
CA ASP A 8 15.55 3.59 -7.80
C ASP A 8 16.17 4.52 -6.74
N GLN A 9 17.49 4.75 -6.80
CA GLN A 9 18.18 5.72 -5.93
C GLN A 9 17.76 7.18 -6.23
N ASN A 10 17.42 7.46 -7.48
CA ASN A 10 17.12 8.82 -7.94
C ASN A 10 15.61 9.10 -8.01
N ILE A 11 14.79 8.05 -8.12
CA ILE A 11 13.34 8.15 -8.29
C ILE A 11 12.66 7.38 -7.16
N ALA A 12 12.68 8.00 -5.98
CA ALA A 12 12.03 7.48 -4.79
C ALA A 12 10.66 8.16 -4.63
N VAL A 13 9.65 7.63 -5.33
CA VAL A 13 8.30 8.22 -5.38
C VAL A 13 7.30 7.28 -4.73
N ILE A 14 6.45 7.84 -3.87
CA ILE A 14 5.31 7.11 -3.30
C ILE A 14 4.19 7.12 -4.32
N VAL A 15 3.79 5.92 -4.77
CA VAL A 15 2.67 5.74 -5.69
C VAL A 15 1.44 5.35 -4.89
N ARG A 16 0.34 6.08 -5.06
CA ARG A 16 -0.95 5.82 -4.42
C ARG A 16 -1.97 5.48 -5.49
N THR A 17 -2.67 4.36 -5.32
CA THR A 17 -3.68 3.87 -6.28
C THR A 17 -4.92 3.44 -5.52
N VAL A 18 -6.09 3.85 -6.01
CA VAL A 18 -7.39 3.42 -5.48
C VAL A 18 -8.07 2.57 -6.54
N TYR A 19 -8.60 1.42 -6.12
CA TYR A 19 -9.39 0.52 -6.95
C TYR A 19 -10.76 0.35 -6.31
N CYS A 20 -11.78 0.33 -7.16
CA CYS A 20 -13.17 0.49 -6.78
C CYS A 20 -13.96 -0.65 -7.40
N PHE A 21 -14.51 -1.52 -6.56
CA PHE A 21 -15.21 -2.74 -6.98
C PHE A 21 -16.66 -2.67 -6.53
N LYS A 22 -17.60 -2.60 -7.48
CA LYS A 22 -19.04 -2.63 -7.17
C LYS A 22 -19.49 -4.07 -6.95
N ASN A 23 -20.06 -4.35 -5.79
CA ASN A 23 -20.67 -5.65 -5.49
C ASN A 23 -22.16 -5.63 -5.87
N GLN A 24 -22.65 -6.66 -6.58
CA GLN A 24 -24.06 -6.76 -6.99
C GLN A 24 -24.88 -7.79 -6.20
N GLU A 25 -24.26 -8.74 -5.48
CA GLU A 25 -25.02 -9.93 -5.04
C GLU A 25 -24.91 -10.34 -3.56
N LYS A 26 -23.90 -9.95 -2.75
CA LYS A 26 -23.89 -10.07 -1.27
C LYS A 26 -22.56 -9.67 -0.61
N GLY A 27 -22.66 -9.02 0.57
CA GLY A 27 -21.72 -8.84 1.69
C GLY A 27 -20.20 -8.81 1.42
N ASN A 28 -19.53 -7.71 1.78
CA ASN A 28 -18.06 -7.63 1.82
C ASN A 28 -17.45 -8.23 3.10
N GLU A 29 -18.24 -8.95 3.91
CA GLU A 29 -17.95 -9.29 5.30
C GLU A 29 -16.60 -10.00 5.50
N ASN A 30 -16.15 -10.77 4.49
CA ASN A 30 -14.87 -11.49 4.52
C ASN A 30 -13.79 -10.88 3.60
N ALA A 31 -14.04 -9.72 2.97
CA ALA A 31 -13.12 -9.12 2.01
C ALA A 31 -11.75 -8.82 2.63
N ASN A 32 -11.73 -8.30 3.86
CA ASN A 32 -10.48 -8.05 4.58
C ASN A 32 -9.67 -9.33 4.77
N GLU A 33 -10.31 -10.41 5.22
CA GLU A 33 -9.65 -11.70 5.44
C GLU A 33 -9.14 -12.31 4.13
N VAL A 34 -9.95 -12.27 3.06
CA VAL A 34 -9.56 -12.78 1.74
C VAL A 34 -8.35 -12.02 1.19
N ILE A 35 -8.35 -10.69 1.24
CA ILE A 35 -7.24 -9.85 0.75
C ILE A 35 -6.00 -10.09 1.62
N LYS A 36 -6.14 -10.16 2.94
CA LYS A 36 -5.03 -10.42 3.86
C LYS A 36 -4.37 -11.77 3.61
N ASN A 37 -5.16 -12.82 3.39
CA ASN A 37 -4.66 -14.15 3.07
C ASN A 37 -3.98 -14.17 1.69
N ALA A 38 -4.59 -13.55 0.67
CA ALA A 38 -3.98 -13.42 -0.66
C ALA A 38 -2.64 -12.67 -0.61
N LEU A 39 -2.55 -11.60 0.21
CA LEU A 39 -1.29 -10.87 0.43
C LEU A 39 -0.24 -11.76 1.09
N LYS A 40 -0.61 -12.57 2.08
CA LYS A 40 0.31 -13.52 2.72
C LYS A 40 0.92 -14.49 1.70
N ASP A 41 0.11 -15.01 0.79
CA ASP A 41 0.57 -15.97 -0.22
C ASP A 41 1.46 -15.29 -1.27
N VAL A 42 1.05 -14.13 -1.80
CA VAL A 42 1.77 -13.45 -2.88
C VAL A 42 3.09 -12.82 -2.38
N LEU A 43 3.15 -12.38 -1.12
CA LEU A 43 4.37 -11.80 -0.55
C LEU A 43 5.51 -12.82 -0.40
N VAL A 44 5.24 -14.12 -0.47
CA VAL A 44 6.31 -15.13 -0.59
C VAL A 44 7.10 -14.91 -1.89
N HIS A 45 6.40 -14.62 -2.98
CA HIS A 45 7.01 -14.39 -4.30
C HIS A 45 7.51 -12.95 -4.46
N TYR A 46 6.82 -11.99 -3.85
CA TYR A 46 7.17 -10.56 -3.86
C TYR A 46 7.77 -10.12 -2.52
N TYR A 47 8.68 -10.94 -2.00
CA TYR A 47 9.26 -10.78 -0.66
C TYR A 47 9.88 -9.40 -0.35
N PRO A 48 10.43 -8.62 -1.30
CA PRO A 48 10.93 -7.28 -0.97
C PRO A 48 9.80 -6.35 -0.47
N LEU A 49 8.56 -6.56 -0.91
CA LEU A 49 7.43 -5.73 -0.46
C LEU A 49 7.09 -5.92 1.02
N ALA A 50 7.57 -7.01 1.63
CA ALA A 50 7.44 -7.30 3.06
C ALA A 50 8.66 -6.84 3.90
N GLY A 51 9.61 -6.12 3.29
CA GLY A 51 10.81 -5.62 3.95
C GLY A 51 10.71 -4.17 4.42
N ARG A 52 11.86 -3.55 4.70
CA ARG A 52 11.99 -2.12 5.03
C ARG A 52 13.08 -1.46 4.21
N LEU A 53 12.88 -0.21 3.83
CA LEU A 53 13.91 0.57 3.18
C LEU A 53 15.05 0.86 4.16
N SER A 54 16.28 0.72 3.70
CA SER A 54 17.48 0.94 4.50
C SER A 54 18.63 1.44 3.61
N ILE A 55 19.74 1.80 4.22
CA ILE A 55 20.97 2.21 3.54
C ILE A 55 22.04 1.16 3.78
N SER A 56 22.61 0.61 2.72
CA SER A 56 23.72 -0.33 2.79
C SER A 56 24.99 0.33 3.34
N SER A 57 25.99 -0.47 3.70
CA SER A 57 27.35 0.03 4.04
C SER A 57 27.98 0.90 2.93
N GLU A 58 27.63 0.66 1.67
CA GLU A 58 28.06 1.47 0.51
C GLU A 58 27.27 2.77 0.32
N GLY A 59 26.32 3.10 1.20
CA GLY A 59 25.50 4.31 1.08
C GLY A 59 24.38 4.22 0.04
N LYS A 60 24.01 3.02 -0.42
CA LYS A 60 22.92 2.80 -1.39
C LYS A 60 21.62 2.44 -0.69
N LEU A 61 20.50 2.95 -1.19
CA LEU A 61 19.16 2.50 -0.82
C LEU A 61 19.00 1.02 -1.16
N ILE A 62 18.50 0.26 -0.20
CA ILE A 62 18.21 -1.17 -0.30
C ILE A 62 16.88 -1.46 0.37
N VAL A 63 16.36 -2.66 0.15
CA VAL A 63 15.31 -3.21 1.00
C VAL A 63 15.91 -4.30 1.87
N ASP A 64 15.86 -4.11 3.18
CA ASP A 64 16.13 -5.17 4.14
C ASP A 64 14.91 -6.10 4.21
N CYS A 65 15.10 -7.37 3.91
CA CYS A 65 14.01 -8.33 3.74
C CYS A 65 13.89 -9.21 4.99
N THR A 66 13.57 -8.58 6.12
CA THR A 66 13.42 -9.22 7.44
C THR A 66 12.11 -10.01 7.59
N GLY A 67 11.19 -9.88 6.62
CA GLY A 67 9.89 -10.57 6.67
C GLY A 67 8.89 -9.92 7.64
N GLU A 68 9.08 -8.64 7.97
CA GLU A 68 8.17 -7.87 8.84
C GLU A 68 6.74 -7.76 8.28
N GLY A 69 6.58 -7.97 6.97
CA GLY A 69 5.28 -7.92 6.30
C GLY A 69 4.96 -6.55 5.73
N ALA A 70 3.93 -6.53 4.88
CA ALA A 70 3.32 -5.30 4.40
C ALA A 70 2.41 -4.70 5.48
N LEU A 71 2.24 -3.38 5.45
CA LEU A 71 1.27 -2.72 6.34
C LEU A 71 -0.14 -2.97 5.80
N PHE A 72 -1.01 -3.50 6.64
CA PHE A 72 -2.41 -3.73 6.30
C PHE A 72 -3.31 -2.88 7.18
N VAL A 73 -4.07 -1.97 6.58
CA VAL A 73 -4.94 -1.03 7.29
C VAL A 73 -6.38 -1.28 6.89
N GLU A 74 -7.21 -1.64 7.87
CA GLU A 74 -8.65 -1.77 7.63
C GLU A 74 -9.30 -0.39 7.75
N ALA A 75 -10.14 -0.04 6.79
CA ALA A 75 -10.84 1.23 6.75
C ALA A 75 -12.31 1.03 6.36
N GLU A 76 -13.17 1.93 6.82
CA GLU A 76 -14.59 1.96 6.49
C GLU A 76 -14.97 3.37 6.00
N ALA A 77 -15.76 3.45 4.94
CA ALA A 77 -16.30 4.70 4.41
C ALA A 77 -17.82 4.74 4.59
N ASN A 78 -18.30 5.70 5.37
CA ASN A 78 -19.72 5.96 5.54
C ASN A 78 -20.27 6.85 4.39
N CYS A 79 -20.01 6.45 3.15
CA CYS A 79 -20.57 7.06 1.95
C CYS A 79 -20.76 6.02 0.85
N LEU A 80 -21.68 6.31 -0.06
CA LEU A 80 -21.91 5.50 -1.24
C LEU A 80 -20.77 5.65 -2.23
N MET A 81 -20.54 4.62 -3.04
CA MET A 81 -19.44 4.59 -3.99
C MET A 81 -19.64 5.65 -5.08
N GLU A 82 -20.90 5.91 -5.41
CA GLU A 82 -21.34 6.96 -6.32
C GLU A 82 -21.01 8.37 -5.81
N GLU A 83 -20.91 8.58 -4.50
CA GLU A 83 -20.57 9.88 -3.88
C GLU A 83 -19.07 10.18 -3.96
N ILE A 84 -18.22 9.16 -4.15
CA ILE A 84 -16.77 9.31 -4.36
C ILE A 84 -16.48 9.91 -5.75
N GLY A 85 -17.37 9.69 -6.72
CA GLY A 85 -17.24 10.23 -8.08
C GLY A 85 -16.28 9.43 -8.99
N ASP A 86 -15.73 10.10 -10.01
CA ASP A 86 -14.80 9.47 -10.97
C ASP A 86 -13.40 9.32 -10.38
N ILE A 87 -13.13 8.13 -9.84
CA ILE A 87 -11.83 7.75 -9.26
C ILE A 87 -10.76 7.40 -10.31
N THR A 88 -11.03 7.52 -11.61
CA THR A 88 -9.96 7.37 -12.63
C THR A 88 -9.02 8.57 -12.67
N LYS A 89 -9.48 9.72 -12.17
CA LYS A 89 -8.71 10.97 -11.99
C LYS A 89 -9.14 11.66 -10.70
N PRO A 90 -8.92 11.04 -9.53
CA PRO A 90 -9.37 11.61 -8.28
C PRO A 90 -8.62 12.93 -8.06
N ASP A 91 -9.34 13.98 -7.67
CA ASP A 91 -8.67 15.19 -7.25
C ASP A 91 -7.84 14.89 -5.98
N PRO A 92 -6.74 15.62 -5.73
CA PRO A 92 -5.81 15.30 -4.64
C PRO A 92 -6.47 15.25 -3.26
N ARG A 93 -7.56 15.99 -3.02
CA ARG A 93 -8.26 15.96 -1.72
C ARG A 93 -9.03 14.66 -1.55
N THR A 94 -9.80 14.28 -2.56
CA THR A 94 -10.55 13.00 -2.55
C THR A 94 -9.59 11.83 -2.43
N LEU A 95 -8.48 11.82 -3.20
CA LEU A 95 -7.47 10.76 -3.07
C LEU A 95 -6.89 10.69 -1.65
N GLY A 96 -6.56 11.84 -1.05
CA GLY A 96 -6.03 11.91 0.31
C GLY A 96 -6.99 11.42 1.40
N MET A 97 -8.30 11.43 1.15
CA MET A 97 -9.30 10.88 2.08
C MET A 97 -9.44 9.36 1.95
N LEU A 98 -9.07 8.78 0.80
CA LEU A 98 -9.26 7.35 0.50
C LEU A 98 -8.02 6.51 0.77
N VAL A 99 -6.85 7.12 0.93
CA VAL A 99 -5.57 6.42 1.07
C VAL A 99 -4.94 6.70 2.43
N TYR A 100 -4.51 5.63 3.10
CA TYR A 100 -3.82 5.74 4.37
C TYR A 100 -2.42 6.34 4.18
N ASP A 101 -2.16 7.40 4.94
CA ASP A 101 -0.83 7.96 5.09
C ASP A 101 -0.15 7.44 6.34
N ILE A 102 1.14 7.13 6.22
CA ILE A 102 1.97 6.71 7.36
C ILE A 102 2.15 7.92 8.29
N PRO A 103 1.54 7.91 9.49
CA PRO A 103 1.68 9.02 10.41
C PRO A 103 3.14 9.23 10.78
N ASP A 104 3.56 10.48 10.90
CA ASP A 104 4.89 10.88 11.36
C ASP A 104 6.09 10.43 10.49
N ALA A 105 5.87 9.84 9.32
CA ALA A 105 6.94 9.50 8.39
C ALA A 105 7.57 10.78 7.81
N LYS A 106 8.83 11.04 8.17
CA LYS A 106 9.59 12.25 7.77
C LYS A 106 10.37 12.05 6.48
N HIS A 107 10.64 10.80 6.12
CA HIS A 107 11.46 10.44 4.95
C HIS A 107 11.18 9.00 4.53
N ILE A 108 11.60 8.66 3.30
CA ILE A 108 11.21 7.41 2.65
C ILE A 108 11.64 6.14 3.38
N LEU A 109 12.73 6.16 4.16
CA LEU A 109 13.18 4.99 4.94
C LEU A 109 12.16 4.56 6.01
N GLN A 110 11.27 5.47 6.43
CA GLN A 110 10.20 5.19 7.38
C GLN A 110 8.93 4.67 6.71
N MET A 111 8.90 4.64 5.37
CA MET A 111 7.77 4.13 4.61
C MET A 111 7.94 2.62 4.37
N PRO A 112 6.92 1.80 4.63
CA PRO A 112 6.93 0.42 4.19
C PRO A 112 6.88 0.39 2.65
N PRO A 113 7.53 -0.61 2.00
CA PRO A 113 7.45 -0.76 0.54
C PRO A 113 6.02 -0.99 0.02
N LEU A 114 5.12 -1.55 0.84
CA LEU A 114 3.73 -1.80 0.51
C LEU A 114 2.80 -1.47 1.69
N VAL A 115 1.74 -0.72 1.38
CA VAL A 115 0.56 -0.54 2.23
C VAL A 115 -0.64 -1.07 1.46
N ALA A 116 -1.42 -1.94 2.08
CA ALA A 116 -2.70 -2.40 1.56
C ALA A 116 -3.81 -1.90 2.49
N GLN A 117 -4.80 -1.23 1.91
CA GLN A 117 -5.95 -0.74 2.64
C GLN A 117 -7.24 -1.16 1.93
N PRO A 118 -7.86 -2.29 2.31
CA PRO A 118 -9.24 -2.52 1.93
C PRO A 118 -10.14 -1.49 2.61
N LEU A 119 -10.88 -0.75 1.79
CA LEU A 119 -11.92 0.17 2.24
C LEU A 119 -13.27 -0.53 2.05
N LEU A 120 -13.94 -0.81 3.16
CA LEU A 120 -15.28 -1.38 3.17
C LEU A 120 -16.32 -0.25 3.25
N GLN A 121 -17.48 -0.48 2.64
CA GLN A 121 -18.69 0.32 2.80
C GLN A 121 -19.68 -0.44 3.67
#